data_AF-A0A2X2Y685-F1
#
_entry.id   AF-A0A2X2Y685-F1
#
_cell.length_a   1.000
_cell.length_b   1.000
_cell.length_c   1.000
_cell.angle_alpha   90.00
_cell.angle_beta   90.00
_cell.angle_gamma   90.00
#
_symmetry.space_group_name_H-M   'P 1'
#
loop_
_entity.id
_entity.type
_entity.pdbx_description
1 polymer ?
#
loop_
_entity_poly.entity_id
_entity_poly.type
_entity_poly.pdbx_seq_one_letter_code
_entity_poly.pdbx_strand_id
1 'polypeptide(L)'
;MKFKYVKQFLVYILEVFIVAIIFVLVMNKIYPIETSYENVERFFTGIVVYQGLVFVFNKNFLDSEKDMALSYKTYLRYCKLYLETNSDVVLDTVKKRLSDMDSDKMFLSNKYKKAFLNAYKMIENNNLSNSEKIINIECEIINVEHLSEFEDLKWNNSLILKFLK
;
A
#
# COMPACT_ATOMS: atom_id res chain seq x y z
N MET A 1 20.28 15.35 5.33
CA MET A 1 18.84 15.62 5.06
C MET A 1 18.60 16.32 3.72
N LYS A 2 19.23 17.47 3.44
CA LYS A 2 19.01 18.26 2.20
C LYS A 2 19.28 17.52 0.87
N PHE A 3 20.34 16.70 0.80
CA PHE A 3 20.69 15.93 -0.41
C PHE A 3 19.63 14.90 -0.84
N LYS A 4 18.86 14.35 0.11
CA LYS A 4 17.82 13.36 -0.19
C LYS A 4 16.67 14.02 -0.98
N TYR A 5 16.22 15.19 -0.53
CA TYR A 5 15.16 15.95 -1.19
C TYR A 5 15.59 16.45 -2.58
N VAL A 6 16.85 16.86 -2.75
CA VAL A 6 17.38 17.26 -4.06
C VAL A 6 17.41 16.09 -5.04
N LYS A 7 17.86 14.91 -4.60
CA LYS A 7 17.84 13.70 -5.44
C LYS A 7 16.40 13.33 -5.83
N GLN A 8 15.47 13.41 -4.88
CA GLN A 8 14.06 13.12 -5.12
C GLN A 8 13.44 14.08 -6.14
N PHE A 9 13.73 15.37 -6.01
CA PHE A 9 13.28 16.41 -6.94
C PHE A 9 13.85 16.20 -8.36
N LEU A 10 15.15 15.89 -8.47
CA LEU A 10 15.78 15.62 -9.77
C LEU A 10 15.18 14.41 -10.47
N VAL A 11 14.96 13.32 -9.73
CA VAL A 11 14.31 12.12 -10.27
C VAL A 11 12.90 12.44 -10.77
N TYR A 12 12.13 13.21 -10.00
CA TYR A 12 10.79 13.61 -10.38
C TYR A 12 10.76 14.47 -11.66
N ILE A 13 11.65 15.47 -11.77
CA ILE A 13 11.73 16.28 -12.99
C ILE A 13 12.08 15.40 -14.19
N LEU A 14 13.07 14.53 -14.05
CA LEU A 14 13.52 13.65 -15.13
C LEU A 14 12.41 12.67 -15.56
N GLU A 15 11.66 12.12 -14.60
CA GLU A 15 10.48 11.29 -14.82
C GLU A 15 9.42 12.01 -15.67
N VAL A 16 9.00 13.20 -15.23
CA VAL A 16 7.99 14.01 -15.94
C VAL A 16 8.47 14.39 -17.34
N PHE A 17 9.74 14.76 -17.48
CA PHE A 17 10.32 15.17 -18.76
C PHE A 17 10.37 14.01 -19.76
N ILE A 18 10.80 12.82 -19.33
CA ILE A 18 10.85 11.62 -20.17
C ILE A 18 9.44 11.24 -20.63
N VAL A 19 8.46 11.20 -19.72
CA VAL A 19 7.09 10.82 -20.09
C VAL A 19 6.48 11.84 -21.06
N ALA A 20 6.73 13.13 -20.85
CA ALA A 20 6.25 14.17 -21.76
C ALA A 20 6.86 14.03 -23.17
N ILE A 21 8.16 13.72 -23.27
CA ILE A 21 8.80 13.45 -24.58
C ILE A 21 8.18 12.22 -25.24
N ILE A 22 8.00 11.11 -24.50
CA ILE A 22 7.37 9.90 -25.04
C ILE A 22 5.97 10.21 -25.55
N PHE A 23 5.19 10.99 -24.78
CA PHE A 23 3.85 11.40 -25.16
C PHE A 23 3.85 12.20 -26.48
N VAL A 24 4.74 13.18 -26.61
CA VAL A 24 4.90 13.95 -27.85
C VAL A 24 5.28 13.05 -29.03
N LEU A 25 6.21 12.12 -28.84
CA LEU A 25 6.63 11.18 -29.89
C LEU A 25 5.49 10.24 -30.33
N VAL A 26 4.68 9.75 -29.40
CA VAL A 26 3.51 8.91 -29.69
C VAL A 26 2.45 9.74 -30.42
N MET A 27 2.15 10.94 -29.93
CA MET A 27 1.16 11.82 -30.56
C MET A 27 1.57 12.27 -31.95
N ASN A 28 2.87 12.51 -32.20
CA ASN A 28 3.38 12.86 -33.52
C ASN A 28 3.21 11.73 -34.54
N LYS A 29 3.13 10.46 -34.12
CA LYS A 29 2.80 9.34 -35.01
C LYS A 29 1.33 9.30 -35.41
N ILE A 30 0.44 9.79 -34.54
CA ILE A 30 -1.02 9.79 -34.77
C ILE A 30 -1.44 11.03 -35.55
N TYR A 31 -0.92 12.19 -35.16
CA TYR A 31 -1.18 13.47 -35.81
C TYR A 31 0.15 14.20 -35.96
N PRO A 32 0.68 14.40 -37.18
CA PRO A 32 1.98 15.05 -37.37
C PRO A 32 1.95 16.48 -36.81
N ILE A 33 3.07 16.93 -36.27
CA ILE A 33 3.23 18.30 -35.77
C ILE A 33 3.50 19.22 -36.96
N GLU A 34 2.67 20.23 -37.15
CA GLU A 34 2.82 21.21 -38.24
C GLU A 34 3.51 22.50 -37.76
N THR A 35 3.36 22.83 -36.48
CA THR A 35 3.89 24.06 -35.88
C THR A 35 4.69 23.83 -34.60
N SER A 36 5.67 24.72 -34.33
CA SER A 36 6.42 24.70 -33.07
C SER A 36 5.54 24.91 -31.84
N TYR A 37 4.38 25.57 -32.00
CA TYR A 37 3.40 25.77 -30.93
C TYR A 37 2.73 24.46 -30.50
N GLU A 38 2.30 23.63 -31.47
CA GLU A 38 1.72 22.32 -31.20
C GLU A 38 2.69 21.39 -30.45
N ASN A 39 4.00 21.52 -30.70
CA ASN A 39 5.00 20.75 -29.98
C ASN A 39 5.02 21.11 -28.48
N VAL A 40 4.98 22.40 -28.17
CA VAL A 40 4.95 22.90 -26.79
C VAL A 40 3.63 22.52 -26.11
N GLU A 41 2.50 22.69 -26.81
CA GLU A 41 1.18 22.34 -26.29
C GLU A 41 1.12 20.85 -25.90
N ARG A 42 1.49 19.94 -26.82
CA ARG A 42 1.49 18.50 -26.56
C ARG A 42 2.44 18.09 -25.44
N PHE A 43 3.57 18.79 -25.29
CA PHE A 43 4.49 18.55 -24.19
C PHE A 43 3.82 18.84 -22.84
N PHE A 44 3.18 20.01 -22.69
CA PHE A 44 2.45 20.34 -21.47
C PHE A 44 1.22 19.45 -21.25
N THR A 45 0.48 19.11 -22.30
CA THR A 45 -0.63 18.14 -22.22
C THR A 45 -0.14 16.79 -21.71
N GLY A 46 0.99 16.30 -22.21
CA GLY A 46 1.61 15.05 -21.74
C GLY A 46 1.95 15.08 -20.25
N ILE A 47 2.47 16.22 -19.75
CA ILE A 47 2.71 16.42 -18.32
C ILE A 47 1.40 16.34 -17.53
N VAL A 48 0.35 17.05 -17.96
CA VAL A 48 -0.95 17.06 -17.26
C VAL A 48 -1.58 15.66 -17.23
N VAL A 49 -1.58 14.96 -18.36
CA VAL A 49 -2.08 13.58 -18.46
C VAL A 49 -1.29 12.65 -17.54
N TYR A 50 0.04 12.79 -17.51
CA TYR A 50 0.88 12.01 -16.62
C TYR A 50 0.55 12.25 -15.15
N GLN A 51 0.41 13.51 -14.72
CA GLN A 51 0.03 13.85 -13.35
C GLN A 51 -1.34 13.28 -12.97
N GLY A 52 -2.31 13.33 -13.90
CA GLY A 52 -3.62 12.71 -13.71
C GLY A 52 -3.53 11.20 -13.50
N LEU A 53 -2.73 10.50 -14.31
CA LEU A 53 -2.50 9.06 -14.16
C LEU A 53 -1.81 8.74 -12.84
N VAL A 54 -0.73 9.45 -12.50
CA VAL A 54 0.00 9.30 -11.24
C VAL A 54 -0.95 9.46 -10.05
N PHE A 55 -1.82 10.47 -10.08
CA PHE A 55 -2.80 10.70 -9.03
C PHE A 55 -3.78 9.52 -8.89
N VAL A 56 -4.34 9.03 -9.99
CA VAL A 56 -5.27 7.89 -9.98
C VAL A 56 -4.60 6.62 -9.49
N PHE A 57 -3.41 6.28 -10.01
CA PHE A 57 -2.66 5.11 -9.57
C PHE A 57 -2.28 5.20 -8.10
N ASN A 58 -1.82 6.38 -7.65
CA ASN A 58 -1.47 6.60 -6.26
C ASN A 58 -2.67 6.45 -5.34
N LYS A 59 -3.82 7.01 -5.72
CA LYS A 59 -5.05 6.90 -4.95
C LYS A 59 -5.49 5.44 -4.83
N ASN A 60 -5.56 4.71 -5.93
CA ASN A 60 -5.97 3.30 -5.93
C ASN A 60 -4.99 2.42 -5.14
N PHE A 61 -3.69 2.66 -5.25
CA PHE A 61 -2.69 1.93 -4.48
C PHE A 61 -2.84 2.17 -2.97
N LEU A 62 -3.06 3.43 -2.57
CA LEU A 62 -3.25 3.77 -1.16
C LEU A 62 -4.54 3.21 -0.58
N ASP A 63 -5.62 3.24 -1.36
CA ASP A 63 -6.89 2.64 -0.98
C ASP A 63 -6.71 1.12 -0.76
N SER A 64 -6.01 0.46 -1.67
CA SER A 64 -5.70 -0.97 -1.54
C SER A 64 -4.85 -1.29 -0.30
N GLU A 65 -3.78 -0.54 -0.01
CA GLU A 65 -2.96 -0.75 1.19
C GLU A 65 -3.78 -0.51 2.48
N LYS A 66 -4.69 0.47 2.49
CA LYS A 66 -5.60 0.69 3.62
C LYS A 66 -6.56 -0.46 3.83
N ASP A 67 -7.17 -0.96 2.75
CA ASP A 67 -8.07 -2.12 2.82
C ASP A 67 -7.32 -3.34 3.37
N MET A 68 -6.06 -3.53 2.98
CA MET A 68 -5.19 -4.57 3.54
C MET A 68 -4.92 -4.38 5.04
N ALA A 69 -4.58 -3.17 5.46
CA ALA A 69 -4.32 -2.85 6.87
C ALA A 69 -5.57 -3.02 7.73
N LEU A 70 -6.73 -2.58 7.24
CA LEU A 70 -8.03 -2.72 7.91
C LEU A 70 -8.44 -4.19 8.04
N SER A 71 -8.24 -4.97 6.98
CA SER A 71 -8.46 -6.41 6.98
C SER A 71 -7.57 -7.09 8.03
N TYR A 72 -6.27 -6.78 8.05
CA TYR A 72 -5.34 -7.30 9.05
C TYR A 72 -5.73 -6.94 10.50
N LYS A 73 -6.09 -5.68 10.75
CA LYS A 73 -6.60 -5.21 12.05
C LYS A 73 -7.83 -5.99 12.49
N THR A 74 -8.73 -6.28 11.55
CA THR A 74 -9.94 -7.06 11.83
C THR A 74 -9.57 -8.47 12.31
N TYR A 75 -8.56 -9.09 11.72
CA TYR A 75 -8.12 -10.42 12.18
C TYR A 75 -7.48 -10.39 13.56
N LEU A 76 -6.64 -9.40 13.86
CA LEU A 76 -6.08 -9.23 15.20
C LEU A 76 -7.17 -9.09 16.26
N ARG A 77 -8.28 -8.39 15.93
CA ARG A 77 -9.45 -8.31 16.82
C ARG A 77 -10.14 -9.66 17.03
N TYR A 78 -10.26 -10.51 16.01
CA TYR A 78 -10.76 -11.88 16.19
C TYR A 78 -9.83 -12.73 17.06
N CYS A 79 -8.52 -12.58 16.89
CA CYS A 79 -7.52 -13.25 17.73
C CYS A 79 -7.63 -12.83 19.20
N LYS A 80 -7.78 -11.52 19.46
CA LYS A 80 -8.03 -10.98 20.79
C LYS A 80 -9.33 -11.51 21.39
N LEU A 81 -10.41 -11.50 20.61
CA LEU A 81 -11.72 -12.00 21.05
C LEU A 81 -11.65 -13.48 21.46
N TYR A 82 -10.89 -14.30 20.72
CA TYR A 82 -10.66 -15.69 21.09
C TYR A 82 -9.96 -15.80 22.45
N LEU A 83 -8.91 -15.02 22.69
CA LEU A 83 -8.18 -15.07 23.97
C LEU A 83 -9.02 -14.61 25.17
N GLU A 84 -9.98 -13.69 24.95
CA GLU A 84 -10.87 -13.19 25.98
C GLU A 84 -12.03 -14.17 26.27
N THR A 85 -12.52 -14.88 25.26
CA THR A 85 -13.74 -15.71 25.36
C THR A 85 -13.47 -17.21 25.41
N ASN A 86 -12.29 -17.67 24.96
CA ASN A 86 -11.94 -19.08 24.70
C ASN A 86 -13.03 -19.83 23.90
N SER A 87 -13.74 -19.12 23.02
CA SER A 87 -14.83 -19.71 22.23
C SER A 87 -14.31 -20.43 21.00
N ASP A 88 -14.63 -21.71 20.86
CA ASP A 88 -14.28 -22.53 19.69
C ASP A 88 -14.85 -21.98 18.37
N VAL A 89 -16.00 -21.29 18.44
CA VAL A 89 -16.63 -20.63 17.27
C VAL A 89 -15.73 -19.54 16.70
N VAL A 90 -15.05 -18.79 17.57
CA VAL A 90 -14.12 -17.73 17.16
C VAL A 90 -12.85 -18.35 16.60
N LEU A 91 -12.36 -19.45 17.18
CA LEU A 91 -11.20 -20.18 16.70
C LEU A 91 -11.41 -20.74 15.29
N ASP A 92 -12.58 -21.35 15.03
CA ASP A 92 -12.94 -21.86 13.71
C ASP A 92 -13.06 -20.75 12.68
N THR A 93 -13.56 -19.58 13.09
CA THR A 93 -13.58 -18.39 12.23
C THR A 93 -12.16 -17.95 11.86
N VAL A 94 -11.24 -17.90 12.83
CA VAL A 94 -9.83 -17.54 12.61
C VAL A 94 -9.15 -18.55 11.67
N LYS A 95 -9.33 -19.86 11.91
CA LYS A 95 -8.77 -20.93 11.08
C LYS A 95 -9.30 -20.90 9.65
N LYS A 96 -10.61 -20.70 9.47
CA LYS A 96 -11.23 -20.57 8.15
C LYS A 96 -10.62 -19.40 7.38
N ARG A 97 -10.47 -18.25 8.03
CA ARG A 97 -9.85 -17.08 7.40
C ARG A 97 -8.38 -17.28 7.09
N LEU A 98 -7.63 -18.01 7.93
CA LEU A 98 -6.25 -18.42 7.63
C LEU A 98 -6.20 -19.30 6.37
N SER A 99 -7.11 -20.28 6.25
CA SER A 99 -7.18 -21.13 5.07
C SER A 99 -7.56 -20.36 3.79
N ASP A 100 -8.42 -19.34 3.93
CA ASP A 100 -8.78 -18.46 2.83
C ASP A 100 -7.59 -17.58 2.39
N MET A 101 -6.67 -17.21 3.29
CA MET A 101 -5.44 -16.47 2.97
C MET A 101 -4.45 -17.26 2.13
N ASP A 102 -4.35 -18.57 2.37
CA ASP A 102 -3.47 -19.47 1.60
C ASP A 102 -4.02 -19.77 0.21
N SER A 103 -5.34 -19.63 0.02
CA SER A 103 -6.03 -19.98 -1.23
C SER A 103 -6.03 -18.90 -2.31
N ASP A 104 -5.18 -17.87 -2.22
CA ASP A 104 -5.15 -16.67 -3.09
C ASP A 104 -6.47 -15.87 -3.18
N LYS A 105 -7.48 -16.23 -2.39
CA LYS A 105 -8.78 -15.53 -2.35
C LYS A 105 -8.74 -14.20 -1.59
N MET A 106 -7.64 -13.91 -0.88
CA MET A 106 -7.49 -12.66 -0.13
C MET A 106 -6.44 -11.73 -0.74
N PHE A 107 -6.87 -10.48 -0.93
CA PHE A 107 -6.03 -9.33 -1.23
C PHE A 107 -5.22 -8.95 0.02
N LEU A 108 -4.23 -9.74 0.39
CA LEU A 108 -3.28 -9.41 1.46
C LEU A 108 -1.86 -9.56 0.93
N SER A 109 -1.04 -8.54 1.14
CA SER A 109 0.39 -8.63 0.84
C SER A 109 1.05 -9.72 1.71
N ASN A 110 2.11 -10.35 1.18
CA ASN A 110 2.86 -11.39 1.89
C ASN A 110 3.36 -10.95 3.28
N LYS A 111 3.54 -9.64 3.49
CA LYS A 111 3.90 -9.06 4.79
C LYS A 111 2.79 -9.29 5.83
N TYR A 112 1.55 -8.95 5.49
CA TYR A 112 0.41 -9.11 6.40
C TYR A 112 0.06 -10.59 6.61
N LYS A 113 0.21 -11.44 5.60
CA LYS A 113 0.05 -12.91 5.76
C LYS A 113 1.04 -13.48 6.80
N LYS A 114 2.32 -13.09 6.74
CA LYS A 114 3.34 -13.52 7.72
C LYS A 114 3.05 -12.98 9.13
N ALA A 115 2.64 -11.73 9.24
CA ALA A 115 2.28 -11.12 10.51
C ALA A 115 1.09 -11.85 11.16
N PHE A 116 0.07 -12.18 10.37
CA PHE A 116 -1.08 -12.94 10.83
C PHE A 116 -0.73 -14.37 11.28
N LEU A 117 0.11 -15.08 10.53
CA LEU A 117 0.63 -16.39 10.94
C LEU A 117 1.41 -16.33 12.25
N ASN A 118 2.18 -15.27 12.47
CA ASN A 118 2.89 -15.07 13.74
C ASN A 118 1.91 -14.81 14.88
N ALA A 119 0.89 -13.96 14.68
CA ALA A 119 -0.15 -13.72 15.68
C ALA A 119 -0.93 -15.00 16.02
N TYR A 120 -1.27 -15.82 15.01
CA TYR A 120 -1.90 -17.12 15.22
C TYR A 120 -1.01 -18.08 16.02
N LYS A 121 0.29 -18.17 15.67
CA LYS A 121 1.26 -18.97 16.45
C LYS A 121 1.39 -18.49 17.89
N MET A 122 1.27 -17.19 18.16
CA MET A 122 1.27 -16.65 19.53
C MET A 122 0.04 -17.07 20.34
N ILE A 123 -1.11 -17.26 19.69
CA ILE A 123 -2.32 -17.79 20.33
C ILE A 123 -2.11 -19.25 20.73
N GLU A 124 -1.55 -20.06 19.83
CA GLU A 124 -1.29 -21.49 20.04
C GLU A 124 -0.14 -21.77 21.03
N ASN A 125 0.77 -20.82 21.21
CA ASN A 125 1.93 -21.00 22.08
C ASN A 125 1.52 -21.00 23.56
N ASN A 126 1.64 -22.14 24.25
CA ASN A 126 1.21 -22.31 25.64
C ASN A 126 2.12 -21.64 26.68
N ASN A 127 3.25 -21.07 26.26
CA ASN A 127 4.27 -20.53 27.17
C ASN A 127 3.97 -19.12 27.71
N LEU A 128 2.96 -18.42 27.18
CA LEU A 128 2.57 -17.07 27.59
C LEU A 128 1.23 -17.08 28.31
N SER A 129 1.10 -16.26 29.35
CA SER A 129 -0.19 -16.03 30.00
C SER A 129 -1.19 -15.39 29.02
N ASN A 130 -2.48 -15.68 29.15
CA ASN A 130 -3.51 -15.09 28.27
C ASN A 130 -3.49 -13.55 28.32
N SER A 131 -3.14 -12.96 29.47
CA SER A 131 -2.94 -11.51 29.62
C SER A 131 -1.80 -10.96 28.75
N GLU A 132 -0.65 -11.64 28.71
CA GLU A 132 0.49 -11.20 27.89
C GLU A 132 0.20 -11.36 26.39
N LYS A 133 -0.52 -12.41 26.00
CA LYS A 133 -0.96 -12.59 24.61
C LYS A 133 -1.91 -11.48 24.16
N ILE A 134 -2.84 -11.08 25.01
CA ILE A 134 -3.76 -9.96 24.74
C ILE A 134 -3.00 -8.65 24.59
N ILE A 135 -2.04 -8.36 25.48
CA ILE A 135 -1.23 -7.14 25.41
C ILE A 135 -0.42 -7.09 24.11
N ASN A 136 0.21 -8.20 23.73
CA ASN A 136 1.00 -8.27 22.49
C ASN A 136 0.14 -8.04 21.24
N ILE A 137 -1.05 -8.63 21.18
CA ILE A 137 -1.99 -8.39 20.08
C ILE A 137 -2.46 -6.94 20.06
N GLU A 138 -2.70 -6.33 21.23
CA GLU A 138 -3.06 -4.91 21.30
C GLU A 138 -1.94 -4.00 20.79
N CYS A 139 -0.69 -4.28 21.16
CA CYS A 139 0.46 -3.57 20.61
C CYS A 139 0.56 -3.73 19.09
N GLU A 140 0.27 -4.91 18.55
CA GLU A 140 0.21 -5.09 17.09
C GLU A 140 -0.93 -4.30 16.45
N ILE A 141 -2.12 -4.25 17.07
CA ILE A 141 -3.25 -3.45 16.58
C ILE A 141 -2.85 -1.97 16.50
N ILE A 142 -2.21 -1.44 17.55
CA ILE A 142 -1.74 -0.05 17.60
C ILE A 142 -0.70 0.21 16.49
N ASN A 143 0.24 -0.72 16.29
CA ASN A 143 1.24 -0.59 15.22
C ASN A 143 0.59 -0.56 13.83
N VAL A 144 -0.46 -1.35 13.61
CA VAL A 144 -1.20 -1.37 12.34
C VAL A 144 -2.01 -0.10 12.13
N GLU A 145 -2.63 0.44 13.18
CA GLU A 145 -3.30 1.74 13.14
C GLU A 145 -2.32 2.85 12.75
N HIS A 146 -1.17 2.92 13.42
CA HIS A 146 -0.13 3.89 13.08
C HIS A 146 0.39 3.70 11.65
N LEU A 147 0.55 2.47 11.17
CA LEU A 147 0.94 2.23 9.78
C LEU A 147 -0.14 2.73 8.81
N SER A 148 -1.41 2.48 9.09
CA SER A 148 -2.53 2.97 8.27
C SER A 148 -2.56 4.50 8.20
N GLU A 149 -2.42 5.18 9.34
CA GLU A 149 -2.34 6.64 9.42
C GLU A 149 -1.09 7.19 8.71
N PHE A 150 0.02 6.45 8.72
CA PHE A 150 1.22 6.84 8.00
C PHE A 150 1.08 6.65 6.48
N GLU A 151 0.39 5.61 6.01
CA GLU A 151 0.06 5.45 4.58
C GLU A 151 -0.82 6.61 4.10
N ASP A 152 -1.73 7.10 4.95
CA ASP A 152 -2.53 8.29 4.69
C ASP A 152 -1.71 9.54 4.36
N LEU A 153 -0.46 9.62 4.81
CA LEU A 153 0.44 10.74 4.53
C LEU A 153 1.28 10.55 3.25
N LYS A 154 1.25 9.36 2.62
CA LYS A 154 2.10 9.03 1.46
C LYS A 154 1.51 9.40 0.10
N TRP A 155 0.31 9.96 0.03
CA TRP A 155 -0.34 10.42 -1.21
C TRP A 155 0.47 11.43 -2.03
N ASN A 156 1.41 12.13 -1.39
CA ASN A 156 2.26 13.14 -2.01
C ASN A 156 3.47 12.61 -2.82
N ASN A 157 3.74 11.30 -2.90
CA ASN A 157 4.93 10.78 -3.58
C ASN A 157 4.66 10.41 -5.05
N SER A 158 5.57 10.77 -5.99
CA SER A 158 5.50 10.31 -7.39
C SER A 158 5.70 8.80 -7.52
N LEU A 159 5.31 8.22 -8.67
CA LEU A 159 5.39 6.78 -8.92
C LEU A 159 6.82 6.26 -8.80
N ILE A 160 7.80 6.91 -9.43
CA ILE A 160 9.21 6.49 -9.34
C ILE A 160 9.80 6.75 -7.94
N LEU A 161 9.35 7.79 -7.24
CA LEU A 161 9.76 8.06 -5.86
C LEU A 161 9.32 6.97 -4.88
N LYS A 162 8.25 6.22 -5.20
CA LYS A 162 7.84 5.04 -4.42
C LYS A 162 8.74 3.83 -4.68
N PHE A 163 9.18 3.61 -5.92
CA PHE A 163 10.05 2.47 -6.27
C PHE A 163 11.51 2.65 -5.81
N LEU A 164 12.00 3.89 -5.71
CA LEU A 164 13.38 4.19 -5.31
C LEU A 164 13.58 4.41 -3.80
N LYS A 165 12.53 4.24 -2.99
CA LYS A 165 12.59 4.45 -1.54
C LYS A 165 13.06 3.19 -0.81
#